data_AF-A0AAD9URK1-F1
#
_entry.id   AF-A0AAD9URK1-F1
#
_cell.length_a   1.000
_cell.length_b   1.000
_cell.length_c   1.000
_cell.angle_alpha   90.00
_cell.angle_beta   90.00
_cell.angle_gamma   90.00
#
_symmetry.space_group_name_H-M   'P 1'
#
loop_
_entity.id
_entity.type
_entity.pdbx_description
1 polymer ?
#
loop_
_entity_poly.entity_id
_entity_poly.type
_entity_poly.pdbx_seq_one_letter_code
_entity_poly.pdbx_strand_id
1 'polypeptide(L)'
;MDVQLEEVVGNKLELVGPMINSYLQEIGKSMKVKLSRSNVTGLVNPVSFFIPWTVFRHLLVLVRGYSGDVHTWVVGLKHVLTLTKMDCVKKLFSPSRFSGETFFAQRHFKRVPSKAGGKTVYNGRSAIVVTESTPFCMNYAMKTQRVTVTFFIQRYTAEHFVLDSSLQALMNG
;
A
#
# COMPACT_ATOMS: atom_id res chain seq x y z
N MET A 1 8.86 -1.69 14.30
CA MET A 1 8.64 -3.07 13.82
C MET A 1 8.43 -3.92 15.07
N ASP A 2 7.37 -4.72 15.14
CA ASP A 2 7.13 -5.57 16.32
C ASP A 2 7.95 -6.86 16.18
N VAL A 3 9.14 -6.83 16.78
CA VAL A 3 10.17 -7.87 16.64
C VAL A 3 9.71 -9.21 17.21
N GLN A 4 8.87 -9.20 18.24
CA GLN A 4 8.35 -10.40 18.89
C GLN A 4 7.25 -11.04 18.05
N LEU A 5 6.34 -10.24 17.50
CA LEU A 5 5.30 -10.73 16.61
C LEU A 5 5.89 -11.42 15.37
N GLU A 6 6.86 -10.80 14.71
CA GLU A 6 7.44 -11.36 13.48
C GLU A 6 8.16 -12.68 13.69
N GLU A 7 8.68 -12.89 14.90
CA GLU A 7 9.26 -14.15 15.32
C GLU A 7 8.20 -15.24 15.50
N VAL A 8 7.09 -14.92 16.19
CA VAL A 8 5.97 -15.85 16.42
C VAL A 8 5.26 -16.23 15.12
N VAL A 9 5.14 -15.31 14.16
CA VAL A 9 4.50 -15.58 12.85
C VAL A 9 5.39 -16.40 11.91
N GLY A 10 6.64 -16.68 12.30
CA GLY A 10 7.63 -17.32 11.46
C GLY A 10 8.15 -16.41 10.34
N ASN A 11 7.88 -15.10 10.43
CA ASN A 11 8.35 -14.09 9.50
C ASN A 11 9.86 -13.80 9.67
N LYS A 12 10.46 -14.22 10.79
CA LYS A 12 11.91 -14.28 10.99
C LYS A 12 12.55 -15.59 10.52
N LEU A 13 11.78 -16.59 10.08
CA LEU A 13 12.37 -17.80 9.51
C LEU A 13 13.10 -17.42 8.21
N GLU A 14 14.32 -17.94 8.05
CA GLU A 14 15.26 -17.56 6.98
C GLU A 14 14.68 -17.70 5.56
N LEU A 15 13.70 -18.58 5.36
CA LEU A 15 13.04 -18.78 4.07
C LEU A 15 11.69 -18.07 3.94
N VAL A 16 10.85 -18.13 4.99
CA VAL A 16 9.45 -17.68 4.93
C VAL A 16 9.37 -16.15 4.92
N GLY A 17 10.20 -15.48 5.74
CA GLY A 17 10.26 -14.02 5.82
C GLY A 17 10.62 -13.36 4.49
N PRO A 18 11.76 -13.71 3.86
CA PRO A 18 12.14 -13.17 2.56
C PRO A 18 11.13 -13.45 1.45
N MET A 19 10.49 -14.62 1.46
CA MET A 19 9.45 -14.97 0.48
C MET A 19 8.24 -14.04 0.59
N ILE A 20 7.72 -13.81 1.80
CA ILE A 20 6.58 -12.89 2.03
C ILE A 20 6.97 -11.46 1.65
N ASN A 21 8.18 -11.04 2.03
CA ASN A 21 8.70 -9.72 1.69
C ASN A 21 8.80 -9.53 0.17
N SER A 22 9.20 -10.55 -0.61
CA SER A 22 9.24 -10.46 -2.07
C SER A 22 7.87 -10.15 -2.67
N TYR A 23 6.81 -10.86 -2.25
CA TYR A 23 5.45 -10.58 -2.72
C TYR A 23 4.93 -9.20 -2.27
N LEU A 24 5.22 -8.81 -1.03
CA LEU A 24 4.89 -7.46 -0.55
C LEU A 24 5.64 -6.38 -1.33
N GLN A 25 6.89 -6.64 -1.71
CA GLN A 25 7.67 -5.71 -2.51
C GLN A 25 7.06 -5.53 -3.91
N GLU A 26 6.60 -6.59 -4.55
CA GLU A 26 5.91 -6.50 -5.86
C GLU A 26 4.59 -5.72 -5.79
N ILE A 27 3.82 -5.91 -4.71
CA ILE A 27 2.63 -5.10 -4.42
C ILE A 27 3.04 -3.63 -4.23
N GLY A 28 4.06 -3.37 -3.41
CA GLY A 28 4.58 -2.04 -3.10
C GLY A 28 5.11 -1.29 -4.34
N LYS A 29 5.86 -1.97 -5.20
CA LYS A 29 6.32 -1.43 -6.49
C LYS A 29 5.13 -1.03 -7.37
N SER A 30 4.10 -1.86 -7.43
CA SER A 30 2.89 -1.54 -8.19
C SER A 30 2.13 -0.34 -7.62
N MET A 31 2.04 -0.22 -6.29
CA MET A 31 1.50 0.97 -5.62
C MET A 31 2.29 2.23 -6.01
N LYS A 32 3.62 2.17 -5.97
CA LYS A 32 4.52 3.27 -6.35
C LYS A 32 4.36 3.67 -7.82
N VAL A 33 4.15 2.72 -8.73
CA VAL A 33 3.87 3.03 -10.14
C VAL A 33 2.55 3.81 -10.29
N LYS A 34 1.51 3.48 -9.51
CA LYS A 34 0.24 4.22 -9.53
C LYS A 34 0.37 5.63 -8.96
N LEU A 35 1.27 5.84 -8.00
CA LEU A 35 1.60 7.17 -7.49
C LEU A 35 2.26 8.06 -8.56
N SER A 36 3.13 7.50 -9.41
CA SER A 36 3.89 8.26 -10.41
C SER A 36 3.14 8.61 -11.70
N ARG A 37 2.28 7.72 -12.22
CA ARG A 37 1.78 7.82 -13.61
C ARG A 37 0.37 8.38 -13.81
N SER A 38 -0.42 8.55 -12.75
CA SER A 38 -1.83 8.97 -12.87
C SER A 38 -2.03 10.45 -12.55
N ASN A 39 -3.00 11.14 -13.18
CA ASN A 39 -3.54 12.42 -12.67
C ASN A 39 -4.76 12.21 -11.76
N VAL A 40 -5.24 10.97 -11.67
CA VAL A 40 -6.46 10.62 -10.95
C VAL A 40 -6.17 10.50 -9.46
N THR A 41 -7.07 11.09 -8.69
CA THR A 41 -7.20 11.00 -7.23
C THR A 41 -8.43 10.13 -6.93
N GLY A 42 -8.45 9.44 -5.79
CA GLY A 42 -9.54 8.51 -5.47
C GLY A 42 -9.12 7.05 -5.53
N LEU A 43 -10.13 6.18 -5.68
CA LEU A 43 -9.96 4.74 -5.72
C LEU A 43 -9.12 4.33 -6.94
N VAL A 44 -8.05 3.60 -6.71
CA VAL A 44 -7.16 3.14 -7.76
C VAL A 44 -7.73 1.87 -8.40
N ASN A 45 -7.64 1.80 -9.74
CA ASN A 45 -7.93 0.57 -10.49
C ASN A 45 -7.19 -0.62 -9.86
N PRO A 46 -7.90 -1.70 -9.50
CA PRO A 46 -7.31 -2.80 -8.74
C PRO A 46 -6.09 -3.41 -9.43
N VAL A 47 -5.11 -3.83 -8.63
CA VAL A 47 -3.92 -4.54 -9.13
C VAL A 47 -3.96 -5.98 -8.63
N SER A 48 -3.75 -6.95 -9.52
CA SER A 48 -3.89 -8.37 -9.19
C SER A 48 -2.57 -9.12 -9.32
N PHE A 49 -2.22 -9.92 -8.30
CA PHE A 49 -1.01 -10.71 -8.22
C PHE A 49 -1.34 -12.17 -7.95
N PHE A 50 -0.56 -13.08 -8.52
CA PHE A 50 -0.58 -14.48 -8.09
C PHE A 50 0.22 -14.60 -6.78
N ILE A 51 -0.39 -15.18 -5.74
CA ILE A 51 0.26 -15.49 -4.47
C ILE A 51 -0.24 -16.86 -4.03
N PRO A 52 0.65 -17.86 -3.88
CA PRO A 52 0.23 -19.17 -3.40
C PRO A 52 -0.49 -19.07 -2.06
N TRP A 53 -1.52 -19.89 -1.85
CA TRP A 53 -2.28 -19.86 -0.59
C TRP A 53 -1.38 -20.02 0.63
N THR A 54 -0.35 -20.87 0.51
CA THR A 54 0.67 -21.09 1.55
C THR A 54 1.43 -19.84 1.94
N VAL A 55 1.66 -18.90 1.02
CA VAL A 55 2.28 -17.61 1.31
C VAL A 55 1.25 -16.63 1.84
N PHE A 56 0.07 -16.58 1.22
CA PHE A 56 -0.99 -15.65 1.61
C PHE A 56 -1.49 -15.91 3.05
N ARG A 57 -1.56 -17.16 3.50
CA ARG A 57 -1.89 -17.48 4.91
C ARG A 57 -0.91 -16.86 5.91
N HIS A 58 0.38 -16.82 5.61
CA HIS A 58 1.36 -16.17 6.50
C HIS A 58 1.20 -14.66 6.49
N LEU A 59 0.89 -14.08 5.33
CA LEU A 59 0.53 -12.66 5.23
C LEU A 59 -0.70 -12.33 6.09
N LEU A 60 -1.73 -13.18 6.09
CA LEU A 60 -2.91 -13.00 6.95
C LEU A 60 -2.54 -13.00 8.44
N VAL A 61 -1.70 -13.95 8.87
CA VAL A 61 -1.25 -14.03 10.27
C VAL A 61 -0.42 -12.80 10.64
N LEU A 62 0.48 -12.36 9.76
CA LEU A 62 1.31 -11.17 9.95
C LEU A 62 0.45 -9.92 10.14
N VAL A 63 -0.52 -9.70 9.25
CA VAL A 63 -1.37 -8.51 9.29
C VAL A 63 -2.26 -8.52 10.53
N ARG A 64 -2.84 -9.66 10.90
CA ARG A 64 -3.60 -9.80 12.16
C ARG A 64 -2.75 -9.48 13.39
N GLY A 65 -1.48 -9.82 13.37
CA GLY A 65 -0.55 -9.53 14.44
C GLY A 65 -0.26 -8.04 14.63
N TYR A 66 -0.27 -7.24 13.55
CA TYR A 66 0.15 -5.85 13.64
C TYR A 66 -0.80 -4.92 14.40
N SER A 67 -2.09 -5.28 14.53
CA SER A 67 -3.12 -4.76 15.46
C SER A 67 -4.55 -5.03 14.93
N GLY A 68 -5.57 -4.98 15.80
CA GLY A 68 -6.93 -5.53 15.62
C GLY A 68 -7.93 -4.88 14.65
N ASP A 69 -7.57 -3.81 13.92
CA ASP A 69 -8.44 -3.17 12.90
C ASP A 69 -8.29 -3.81 11.51
N VAL A 70 -8.06 -5.12 11.54
CA VAL A 70 -7.88 -5.94 10.35
C VAL A 70 -9.09 -6.82 10.27
N HIS A 71 -9.99 -6.43 9.38
CA HIS A 71 -11.14 -7.26 9.13
C HIS A 71 -10.78 -8.34 8.13
N THR A 72 -10.87 -9.59 8.58
CA THR A 72 -10.75 -10.77 7.72
C THR A 72 -12.09 -11.46 7.62
N TRP A 73 -12.66 -11.49 6.42
CA TRP A 73 -13.90 -12.22 6.15
C TRP A 73 -13.66 -13.30 5.11
N VAL A 74 -14.43 -14.39 5.21
CA VAL A 74 -14.52 -15.39 4.16
C VAL A 74 -15.85 -15.18 3.46
N VAL A 75 -15.81 -14.77 2.19
CA VAL A 75 -17.00 -14.59 1.36
C VAL A 75 -16.96 -15.64 0.26
N GLY A 76 -17.65 -16.76 0.50
CA GLY A 76 -17.53 -17.96 -0.33
C GLY A 76 -16.10 -18.47 -0.35
N LEU A 77 -15.47 -18.51 -1.54
CA LEU A 77 -14.07 -18.93 -1.71
C LEU A 77 -13.08 -17.76 -1.77
N LYS A 78 -13.40 -16.63 -1.10
CA LYS A 78 -12.55 -15.44 -1.07
C LYS A 78 -12.19 -15.06 0.36
N HIS A 79 -10.93 -14.71 0.58
CA HIS A 79 -10.49 -14.05 1.81
C HIS A 79 -10.37 -12.54 1.54
N VAL A 80 -11.08 -11.74 2.30
CA VAL A 80 -11.01 -10.28 2.20
C VAL A 80 -10.27 -9.76 3.41
N LEU A 81 -9.20 -9.00 3.17
CA LEU A 81 -8.43 -8.29 4.18
C LEU A 81 -8.68 -6.80 4.02
N THR A 82 -9.15 -6.13 5.06
CA THR A 82 -9.38 -4.69 5.07
C THR A 82 -8.57 -4.05 6.18
N LEU A 83 -7.71 -3.09 5.84
CA LEU A 83 -6.97 -2.25 6.77
C LEU A 83 -7.52 -0.84 6.72
N THR A 84 -8.04 -0.36 7.85
CA THR A 84 -8.65 0.97 7.99
C THR A 84 -7.73 2.02 8.61
N LYS A 85 -6.55 1.61 9.08
CA LYS A 85 -5.55 2.51 9.68
C LYS A 85 -4.26 2.52 8.88
N MET A 86 -3.79 3.73 8.58
CA MET A 86 -2.55 3.94 7.83
C MET A 86 -1.32 3.32 8.52
N ASP A 87 -1.30 3.28 9.85
CA ASP A 87 -0.17 2.71 10.59
C ASP A 87 -0.03 1.19 10.38
N CYS A 88 -1.14 0.47 10.18
CA CYS A 88 -1.08 -0.95 9.82
C CYS A 88 -0.45 -1.15 8.43
N VAL A 89 -0.81 -0.30 7.47
CA VAL A 89 -0.21 -0.32 6.13
C VAL A 89 1.27 0.05 6.17
N LYS A 90 1.67 1.03 6.99
CA LYS A 90 3.09 1.37 7.21
C LYS A 90 3.88 0.24 7.85
N LYS A 91 3.31 -0.50 8.82
CA LYS A 91 3.97 -1.68 9.42
C LYS A 91 4.14 -2.79 8.37
N LEU A 92 3.10 -3.03 7.57
CA LEU A 92 3.11 -4.04 6.51
C LEU A 92 4.14 -3.74 5.43
N PHE A 93 4.20 -2.48 4.99
CA PHE A 93 5.13 -2.00 3.97
C PHE A 93 6.31 -1.22 4.59
N SER A 94 6.78 -1.64 5.77
CA SER A 94 7.80 -0.90 6.51
C SER A 94 9.12 -0.81 5.72
N PRO A 95 9.75 0.36 5.61
CA PRO A 95 11.01 0.53 4.88
C PRO A 95 12.14 -0.37 5.38
N SER A 96 12.13 -0.69 6.68
CA SER A 96 13.07 -1.63 7.29
C SER A 96 13.02 -3.05 6.68
N ARG A 97 11.93 -3.41 5.99
CA ARG A 97 11.79 -4.68 5.25
C ARG A 97 12.36 -4.61 3.83
N PHE A 98 12.58 -3.39 3.31
CA PHE A 98 12.87 -3.13 1.89
C PHE A 98 14.05 -2.18 1.72
N SER A 99 15.08 -2.32 2.57
CA SER A 99 16.32 -1.53 2.48
C SER A 99 16.08 0.00 2.45
N GLY A 100 15.08 0.47 3.19
CA GLY A 100 14.72 1.90 3.27
C GLY A 100 13.70 2.37 2.23
N GLU A 101 13.20 1.51 1.35
CA GLU A 101 12.22 1.90 0.33
C GLU A 101 10.82 2.17 0.92
N THR A 102 10.17 3.25 0.46
CA THR A 102 8.78 3.60 0.80
C THR A 102 7.87 3.48 -0.42
N PHE A 103 6.66 2.97 -0.22
CA PHE A 103 5.70 2.72 -1.31
C PHE A 103 4.41 3.54 -1.23
N PHE A 104 4.22 4.28 -0.14
CA PHE A 104 2.96 4.96 0.17
C PHE A 104 2.93 6.45 -0.19
N ALA A 105 4.06 7.05 -0.56
CA ALA A 105 4.11 8.46 -0.95
C ALA A 105 5.16 8.71 -2.03
N GLN A 106 4.91 9.73 -2.86
CA GLN A 106 5.83 10.15 -3.90
C GLN A 106 5.79 11.66 -4.10
N ARG A 107 6.97 12.28 -4.20
CA ARG A 107 7.13 13.68 -4.62
C ARG A 107 7.23 13.75 -6.15
N HIS A 108 6.57 14.75 -6.72
CA HIS A 108 6.58 15.02 -8.15
C HIS A 108 7.41 16.25 -8.44
N PHE A 109 8.15 16.18 -9.54
CA PHE A 109 8.96 17.28 -10.02
C PHE A 109 8.71 17.49 -11.51
N LYS A 110 8.70 18.75 -11.94
CA LYS A 110 8.59 19.14 -13.34
C LYS A 110 9.86 19.86 -13.78
N ARG A 111 10.29 19.65 -15.03
CA ARG A 111 11.39 20.40 -15.63
C ARG A 111 10.82 21.71 -16.19
N VAL A 112 11.40 22.82 -15.77
CA VAL A 112 11.04 24.17 -16.23
C VAL A 112 12.22 24.74 -17.00
N PRO A 113 12.01 25.39 -18.16
CA PRO A 113 13.09 26.04 -18.90
C PRO A 113 13.86 27.02 -18.01
N SER A 114 15.19 27.01 -18.14
CA SER A 114 16.08 27.99 -17.49
C SER A 114 17.23 28.32 -18.43
N LYS A 115 17.85 29.49 -18.22
CA LYS A 115 18.99 29.97 -19.03
C LYS A 115 20.19 29.00 -19.06
N ALA A 116 20.25 28.03 -18.14
CA ALA A 116 21.35 27.08 -17.97
C ALA A 116 20.98 25.60 -18.26
N GLY A 117 19.94 25.34 -19.07
CA GLY A 117 19.61 23.96 -19.50
C GLY A 117 18.44 23.29 -18.76
N GLY A 118 17.58 24.09 -18.12
CA GLY A 118 16.35 23.63 -17.46
C GLY A 118 16.55 23.27 -15.99
N LYS A 119 15.63 23.72 -15.13
CA LYS A 119 15.63 23.48 -13.69
C LYS A 119 14.50 22.52 -13.34
N THR A 120 14.78 21.52 -12.51
CA THR A 120 13.74 20.66 -11.93
C THR A 120 13.16 21.36 -10.70
N VAL A 121 11.85 21.57 -10.69
CA VAL A 121 11.12 22.20 -9.57
C VAL A 121 10.07 21.24 -9.02
N TYR A 122 9.86 21.31 -7.71
CA TYR A 122 8.81 20.55 -7.05
C TYR A 122 7.43 20.96 -7.58
N ASN A 123 6.56 19.98 -7.83
CA ASN A 123 5.24 20.17 -8.42
C ASN A 123 4.13 19.50 -7.61
N GLY A 124 4.38 19.18 -6.35
CA GLY A 124 3.41 18.52 -5.47
C GLY A 124 3.74 17.07 -5.17
N ARG A 125 2.80 16.36 -4.54
CA ARG A 125 2.99 14.99 -4.06
C ARG A 125 1.73 14.15 -4.20
N SER A 126 1.92 12.83 -4.22
CA SER A 126 0.85 11.85 -4.05
C SER A 126 1.09 11.05 -2.79
N ALA A 127 0.02 10.65 -2.12
CA ALA A 127 0.07 9.72 -1.00
C ALA A 127 -1.09 8.76 -1.06
N ILE A 128 -0.85 7.53 -0.62
CA ILE A 128 -1.91 6.58 -0.30
C ILE A 128 -2.56 7.03 1.01
N VAL A 129 -3.89 7.09 1.00
CA VAL A 129 -4.70 7.48 2.16
C VAL A 129 -5.50 6.28 2.62
N VAL A 130 -5.57 6.11 3.94
CA VAL A 130 -6.19 4.95 4.58
C VAL A 130 -6.97 5.42 5.80
N THR A 131 -8.29 5.29 5.72
CA THR A 131 -9.26 5.53 6.81
C THR A 131 -10.31 4.40 6.79
N GLU A 132 -11.28 4.43 7.69
CA GLU A 132 -12.44 3.52 7.65
C GLU A 132 -13.22 3.67 6.34
N SER A 133 -13.43 4.91 5.89
CA SER A 133 -14.11 5.26 4.64
C SER A 133 -13.25 5.09 3.38
N THR A 134 -11.93 5.00 3.52
CA THR A 134 -10.97 4.83 2.41
C THR A 134 -10.00 3.67 2.67
N PRO A 135 -10.49 2.44 2.89
CA PRO A 135 -9.65 1.37 3.38
C PRO A 135 -8.67 0.86 2.32
N PHE A 136 -7.55 0.30 2.80
CA PHE A 136 -6.67 -0.51 1.99
C PHE A 136 -7.18 -1.95 2.02
N CYS A 137 -7.48 -2.55 0.86
CA CYS A 137 -8.03 -3.90 0.81
C CYS A 137 -7.18 -4.86 -0.01
N MET A 138 -7.08 -6.11 0.45
CA MET A 138 -6.56 -7.24 -0.30
C MET A 138 -7.64 -8.32 -0.41
N ASN A 139 -8.14 -8.54 -1.62
CA ASN A 139 -9.17 -9.53 -1.93
C ASN A 139 -8.52 -10.76 -2.56
N TYR A 140 -8.41 -11.85 -1.80
CA TYR A 140 -7.81 -13.09 -2.26
C TYR A 140 -8.85 -14.08 -2.76
N ALA A 141 -8.68 -14.57 -3.98
CA ALA A 141 -9.52 -15.61 -4.57
C ALA A 141 -8.82 -16.97 -4.48
N MET A 142 -9.39 -17.91 -3.71
CA MET A 142 -8.79 -19.23 -3.48
C MET A 142 -8.65 -20.04 -4.77
N LYS A 143 -9.68 -20.01 -5.63
CA LYS A 143 -9.72 -20.80 -6.87
C LYS A 143 -8.58 -20.45 -7.84
N THR A 144 -8.22 -19.17 -7.91
CA THR A 144 -7.19 -18.68 -8.84
C THR A 144 -5.86 -18.38 -8.14
N GLN A 145 -5.83 -18.45 -6.80
CA GLN A 145 -4.70 -18.05 -5.97
C GLN A 145 -4.20 -16.64 -6.30
N ARG A 146 -5.13 -15.71 -6.50
CA ARG A 146 -4.82 -14.31 -6.82
C ARG A 146 -5.29 -13.39 -5.72
N VAL A 147 -4.43 -12.45 -5.34
CA VAL A 147 -4.81 -11.29 -4.53
C VAL A 147 -5.08 -10.10 -5.44
N THR A 148 -6.17 -9.39 -5.18
CA THR A 148 -6.50 -8.12 -5.82
C THR A 148 -6.44 -7.01 -4.78
N VAL A 149 -5.55 -6.04 -5.00
CA VAL A 149 -5.26 -4.95 -4.06
C VAL A 149 -5.96 -3.68 -4.53
N THR A 150 -6.67 -3.02 -3.61
CA THR A 150 -7.33 -1.73 -3.85
C THR A 150 -6.98 -0.75 -2.74
N PHE A 151 -6.78 0.51 -3.12
CA PHE A 151 -6.39 1.58 -2.22
C PHE A 151 -6.73 2.94 -2.85
N PHE A 152 -6.74 3.99 -2.02
CA PHE A 152 -7.02 5.36 -2.45
C PHE A 152 -5.73 6.17 -2.54
N ILE A 153 -5.63 7.05 -3.54
CA ILE A 153 -4.54 8.03 -3.66
C ILE A 153 -5.13 9.43 -3.49
N GLN A 154 -4.58 10.22 -2.56
CA GLN A 154 -4.76 11.67 -2.50
C GLN A 154 -3.56 12.37 -3.15
N ARG A 155 -3.84 13.41 -3.94
CA ARG A 155 -2.82 14.25 -4.57
C ARG A 155 -2.86 15.66 -4.00
N TYR A 156 -1.69 16.28 -3.99
CA TYR A 156 -1.48 17.60 -3.41
C TYR A 156 -0.65 18.47 -4.35
N THR A 157 -0.95 19.77 -4.40
CA THR A 157 -0.14 20.77 -5.12
C THR A 157 1.23 20.98 -4.45
N ALA A 158 2.07 21.83 -5.05
CA ALA A 158 3.35 22.20 -4.47
C ALA A 158 3.18 22.95 -3.12
N GLU A 159 2.07 23.66 -2.97
CA GLU A 159 1.66 24.41 -1.77
C GLU A 159 0.87 23.52 -0.78
N HIS A 160 0.81 22.21 -1.02
CA HIS A 160 0.13 21.22 -0.20
C HIS A 160 -1.40 21.30 -0.17
N PHE A 161 -2.04 21.99 -1.12
CA PHE A 161 -3.49 21.94 -1.29
C PHE A 161 -3.95 20.60 -1.85
N VAL A 162 -5.07 20.09 -1.37
CA VAL A 162 -5.69 18.86 -1.86
C VAL A 162 -6.26 19.05 -3.28
N LEU A 163 -6.07 18.07 -4.16
CA LEU A 163 -6.64 18.11 -5.50
C LEU A 163 -8.07 17.56 -5.58
N ASP A 164 -8.43 16.63 -4.67
CA ASP A 164 -9.78 16.07 -4.57
C ASP A 164 -10.33 16.40 -3.18
N SER A 165 -11.24 17.37 -3.14
CA SER A 165 -11.92 17.79 -1.91
C SER A 165 -12.99 16.80 -1.46
N SER A 166 -13.61 16.06 -2.39
CA SER A 166 -14.61 15.04 -2.07
C SER A 166 -13.95 13.84 -1.37
N LEU A 167 -12.79 13.39 -1.84
CA LEU A 167 -12.00 12.37 -1.14
C LEU A 167 -11.52 12.87 0.21
N GLN A 168 -11.08 14.13 0.30
CA GLN A 168 -10.66 14.71 1.58
C GLN A 168 -11.83 14.79 2.58
N ALA A 169 -13.04 15.12 2.13
CA ALA A 169 -14.24 15.09 2.97
C ALA A 169 -14.56 13.66 3.43
N LEU A 170 -14.48 12.67 2.53
CA LEU A 170 -14.67 11.25 2.85
C LEU A 170 -13.64 10.74 3.88
N MET A 171 -12.42 11.26 3.86
CA MET A 171 -11.38 10.91 4.84
C MET A 171 -11.61 11.54 6.21
N ASN A 172 -12.30 12.69 6.26
CA ASN A 172 -12.51 13.46 7.47
C ASN A 172 -13.84 13.14 8.18
N GLY A 173 -14.78 12.53 7.47
CA GLY A 173 -16.04 12.00 8.01
C GLY A 173 -15.84 10.62 8.61
#